data_AF-A0A972UGS5-F1
#
_entry.id   AF-A0A972UGS5-F1
#
_cell.length_a   1.000
_cell.length_b   1.000
_cell.length_c   1.000
_cell.angle_alpha   90.00
_cell.angle_beta   90.00
_cell.angle_gamma   90.00
#
_symmetry.space_group_name_H-M   'P 1'
#
loop_
_entity.id
_entity.type
_entity.pdbx_description
1 polymer ?
#
loop_
_entity_poly.entity_id
_entity_poly.type
_entity_poly.pdbx_seq_one_letter_code
_entity_poly.pdbx_strand_id
1 'polypeptide(L)'
;MRDNGGVPKTSGGNADPAVLARIADALDRLAPPPTTGDDLDAVDAFVWHAEGSRLEAVINVNRVEIFLLKGIDDQMDLLLDNTRRFADSLPANNTLLWGARGTGKSSLVKAAHAKIVADTPGALALVEIHREDIPSLPKLLTILRGTERRCLLFCDDLSFESSDSSYKSLKAVLEGGIEGRPENVLFYATSNRRHLMARDMIDNERSTAINPSEAVEEKVSLSDRFGLW
;
A
#
# COMPACT_ATOMS: atom_id res chain seq x y z
N MET A 1 11.19 -74.71 -24.84
CA MET A 1 11.51 -73.40 -25.43
C MET A 1 10.21 -72.63 -25.57
N ARG A 2 9.89 -71.79 -24.57
CA ARG A 2 9.01 -70.61 -24.65
C ARG A 2 9.18 -69.85 -23.33
N ASP A 3 9.46 -68.59 -23.52
CA ASP A 3 10.09 -67.62 -22.63
C ASP A 3 9.01 -66.95 -21.76
N ASN A 4 9.16 -67.01 -20.43
CA ASN A 4 8.28 -66.29 -19.50
C ASN A 4 8.94 -64.95 -19.18
N GLY A 5 8.59 -63.93 -19.97
CA GLY A 5 9.02 -62.55 -19.78
C GLY A 5 8.60 -62.02 -18.41
N GLY A 6 9.57 -61.93 -17.50
CA GLY A 6 9.42 -61.25 -16.22
C GLY A 6 9.33 -59.74 -16.43
N VAL A 7 8.21 -59.16 -16.01
CA VAL A 7 8.04 -57.71 -15.88
C VAL A 7 9.08 -57.19 -14.87
N PRO A 8 9.87 -56.15 -15.17
CA PRO A 8 10.77 -55.57 -14.18
C PRO A 8 9.92 -54.88 -13.12
N LYS A 9 9.98 -55.37 -11.87
CA LYS A 9 9.50 -54.62 -10.72
C LYS A 9 10.33 -53.33 -10.64
N THR A 10 9.70 -52.20 -10.93
CA THR A 10 10.25 -50.89 -10.59
C THR A 10 10.42 -50.85 -9.08
N SER A 11 11.66 -50.94 -8.62
CA SER A 11 12.05 -50.65 -7.25
C SER A 11 11.70 -49.19 -6.98
N GLY A 12 10.55 -48.94 -6.34
CA GLY A 12 10.24 -47.64 -5.79
C GLY A 12 11.37 -47.25 -4.84
N GLY A 13 12.19 -46.28 -5.25
CA GLY A 13 13.28 -45.77 -4.45
C GLY A 13 12.70 -45.14 -3.19
N ASN A 14 12.67 -45.90 -2.10
CA ASN A 14 12.41 -45.36 -0.77
C ASN A 14 13.60 -44.47 -0.45
N ALA A 15 13.44 -43.16 -0.64
CA ALA A 15 14.47 -42.20 -0.26
C ALA A 15 14.76 -42.38 1.23
N ASP A 16 16.05 -42.53 1.56
CA ASP A 16 16.51 -42.72 2.94
C ASP A 16 15.98 -41.58 3.83
N PRO A 17 15.21 -41.88 4.89
CA PRO A 17 14.69 -40.87 5.80
C PRO A 17 15.76 -39.92 6.35
N ALA A 18 16.99 -40.41 6.52
CA ALA A 18 18.11 -39.58 6.97
C ALA A 18 18.57 -38.58 5.90
N VAL A 19 18.48 -38.96 4.62
CA VAL A 19 18.78 -38.06 3.49
C VAL A 19 17.65 -37.03 3.34
N LEU A 20 16.39 -37.45 3.46
CA LEU A 20 15.25 -36.54 3.45
C LEU A 20 15.32 -35.51 4.59
N ALA A 21 15.66 -35.95 5.80
CA ALA A 21 15.84 -35.05 6.94
C ALA A 21 16.99 -34.05 6.73
N ARG A 22 18.14 -34.50 6.21
CA ARG A 22 19.25 -33.59 5.90
C ARG A 22 18.92 -32.57 4.81
N ILE A 23 18.10 -32.95 3.83
CA ILE A 23 17.60 -32.03 2.79
C ILE A 23 16.63 -31.04 3.42
N ALA A 24 15.69 -31.49 4.25
CA ALA A 24 14.78 -30.61 4.99
C ALA A 24 15.54 -29.61 5.87
N ASP A 25 16.51 -30.07 6.68
CA ASP A 25 17.34 -29.20 7.52
C ASP A 25 18.19 -28.20 6.71
N ALA A 26 18.62 -28.58 5.50
CA ALA A 26 19.33 -27.68 4.60
C ALA A 26 18.38 -26.64 3.97
N LEU A 27 17.15 -27.05 3.63
CA LEU A 27 16.11 -26.16 3.14
C LEU A 27 15.62 -25.21 4.24
N ASP A 28 15.47 -25.66 5.48
CA ASP A 28 15.07 -24.81 6.62
C ASP A 28 16.15 -23.78 6.98
N ARG A 29 17.43 -24.09 6.76
CA ARG A 29 18.55 -23.11 6.91
C ARG A 29 18.63 -22.11 5.76
N LEU A 30 18.09 -22.45 4.60
CA LEU A 30 17.99 -21.56 3.44
C LEU A 30 16.66 -20.80 3.41
N ALA A 31 15.65 -21.30 4.11
CA ALA A 31 14.38 -20.63 4.30
C ALA A 31 14.64 -19.37 5.15
N PRO A 32 14.26 -18.18 4.66
CA PRO A 32 14.25 -17.01 5.52
C PRO A 32 13.35 -17.32 6.74
N PRO A 33 13.71 -16.81 7.94
CA PRO A 33 12.88 -17.01 9.12
C PRO A 33 11.42 -16.59 8.81
N PRO A 34 10.42 -17.33 9.33
CA PRO A 34 9.02 -17.00 9.09
C PRO A 34 8.82 -15.54 9.45
N THR A 35 8.35 -14.76 8.47
CA THR A 35 8.19 -13.32 8.58
C THR A 35 7.26 -13.04 9.74
N THR A 36 7.77 -12.48 10.83
CA THR A 36 6.99 -12.10 12.02
C THR A 36 6.04 -10.91 11.77
N GLY A 37 5.61 -10.71 10.53
CA GLY A 37 4.91 -9.53 10.03
C GLY A 37 3.55 -9.79 9.38
N ASP A 38 3.16 -11.06 9.21
CA ASP A 38 1.96 -11.40 8.44
C ASP A 38 0.67 -11.37 9.26
N ASP A 39 0.76 -11.27 10.59
CA ASP A 39 -0.40 -11.11 11.47
C ASP A 39 -0.84 -9.63 11.51
N LEU A 40 -1.63 -9.27 10.49
CA LEU A 40 -2.26 -7.96 10.36
C LEU A 40 -3.25 -7.65 11.49
N ASP A 41 -3.61 -8.62 12.33
CA ASP A 41 -4.53 -8.44 13.47
C ASP A 41 -3.78 -8.18 14.79
N ALA A 42 -2.46 -8.39 14.83
CA ALA A 42 -1.67 -8.23 16.05
C ALA A 42 -1.49 -6.76 16.49
N VAL A 43 -1.41 -5.83 15.54
CA VAL A 43 -1.20 -4.39 15.80
C VAL A 43 -2.00 -3.53 14.81
N ASP A 44 -2.09 -2.23 15.07
CA ASP A 44 -2.88 -1.31 14.23
C ASP A 44 -2.05 -0.60 13.15
N ALA A 45 -0.73 -0.74 13.14
CA ALA A 45 0.14 -0.01 12.22
C ALA A 45 1.36 -0.82 11.76
N PHE A 46 1.73 -0.63 10.49
CA PHE A 46 2.79 -1.36 9.82
C PHE A 46 3.57 -0.46 8.87
N VAL A 47 4.83 -0.81 8.60
CA VAL A 47 5.62 -0.27 7.48
C VAL A 47 5.87 -1.39 6.49
N TRP A 48 5.59 -1.15 5.23
CA TRP A 48 5.92 -2.07 4.15
C TRP A 48 7.40 -1.95 3.78
N HIS A 49 8.08 -3.09 3.71
CA HIS A 49 9.43 -3.20 3.15
C HIS A 49 9.37 -4.03 1.88
N ALA A 50 9.65 -3.39 0.74
CA ALA A 50 9.70 -4.09 -0.55
C ALA A 50 10.75 -5.21 -0.55
N GLU A 51 11.90 -4.95 0.08
CA GLU A 51 12.94 -5.96 0.30
C GLU A 51 12.46 -7.01 1.30
N GLY A 52 12.33 -8.25 0.83
CA GLY A 52 11.78 -9.35 1.62
C GLY A 52 10.25 -9.37 1.68
N SER A 53 9.55 -8.40 1.07
CA SER A 53 8.09 -8.38 0.93
C SER A 53 7.36 -8.58 2.27
N ARG A 54 7.72 -7.76 3.26
CA ARG A 54 7.25 -7.91 4.65
C ARG A 54 6.55 -6.66 5.17
N LEU A 55 5.60 -6.87 6.07
CA LEU A 55 5.00 -5.82 6.89
C LEU A 55 5.68 -5.81 8.26
N GLU A 56 6.37 -4.72 8.59
CA GLU A 56 6.96 -4.55 9.92
C GLU A 56 5.96 -3.88 10.86
N ALA A 57 5.64 -4.52 11.98
CA ALA A 57 4.74 -3.98 13.00
C ALA A 57 5.31 -2.73 13.67
N VAL A 58 4.50 -1.67 13.76
CA VAL A 58 4.84 -0.41 14.43
C VAL A 58 4.00 -0.26 15.71
N ILE A 59 4.61 -0.54 16.86
CA ILE A 59 3.93 -0.43 18.16
C ILE A 59 3.64 1.04 18.52
N ASN A 60 4.60 1.93 18.24
CA ASN A 60 4.52 3.33 18.60
C ASN A 60 4.49 4.20 17.34
N VAL A 61 3.29 4.48 16.84
CA VAL A 61 3.11 5.42 15.72
C VAL A 61 3.38 6.84 16.21
N ASN A 62 4.31 7.54 15.57
CA ASN A 62 4.52 8.97 15.81
C ASN A 62 3.31 9.75 15.28
N ARG A 63 2.41 10.14 16.19
CA ARG A 63 1.16 10.84 15.87
C ARG A 63 0.95 12.01 16.82
N VAL A 64 0.15 12.96 16.33
CA VAL A 64 -0.32 14.11 17.10
C VAL A 64 -1.81 13.89 17.38
N GLU A 65 -2.28 14.27 18.55
CA GLU A 65 -3.72 14.21 18.86
C GLU A 65 -4.53 15.09 17.90
N ILE A 66 -5.65 14.56 17.41
CA ILE A 66 -6.41 15.18 16.32
C ILE A 66 -6.87 16.62 16.67
N PHE A 67 -7.23 16.88 17.94
CA PHE A 67 -7.69 18.20 18.39
C PHE A 67 -6.58 19.27 18.47
N LEU A 68 -5.31 18.88 18.39
CA LEU A 68 -4.17 19.81 18.35
C LEU A 68 -3.93 20.37 16.95
N LEU A 69 -4.52 19.76 15.91
CA LEU A 69 -4.48 20.28 14.55
C LEU A 69 -5.52 21.41 14.45
N LYS A 70 -5.05 22.65 14.36
CA LYS A 70 -5.90 23.85 14.33
C LYS A 70 -5.87 24.52 12.96
N GLY A 71 -7.02 25.07 12.54
CA GLY A 71 -7.14 25.81 11.28
C GLY A 71 -7.26 24.92 10.04
N ILE A 72 -7.57 23.63 10.24
CA ILE A 72 -7.84 22.64 9.18
C ILE A 72 -9.10 21.81 9.52
N ASP A 73 -10.02 22.40 10.29
CA ASP A 73 -11.16 21.69 10.89
C ASP A 73 -12.06 21.06 9.81
N ASP A 74 -12.33 21.77 8.71
CA ASP A 74 -13.13 21.23 7.59
C ASP A 74 -12.46 20.01 6.91
N GLN A 75 -11.14 20.08 6.65
CA GLN A 75 -10.39 18.96 6.06
C GLN A 75 -10.32 17.78 7.03
N MET A 76 -10.19 18.07 8.32
CA MET A 76 -10.14 17.08 9.37
C MET A 76 -11.47 16.32 9.47
N ASP A 77 -12.60 17.03 9.49
CA ASP A 77 -13.93 16.41 9.54
C ASP A 77 -14.20 15.55 8.30
N LEU A 78 -13.86 16.07 7.12
CA LEU A 78 -14.02 15.34 5.85
C LEU A 78 -13.17 14.06 5.81
N LEU A 79 -11.90 14.15 6.22
CA LEU A 79 -11.01 13.00 6.27
C LEU A 79 -11.50 11.96 7.28
N LEU A 80 -11.93 12.42 8.47
CA LEU A 80 -12.38 11.54 9.54
C LEU A 80 -13.68 10.81 9.14
N ASP A 81 -14.64 11.49 8.51
CA ASP A 81 -15.86 10.86 7.99
C ASP A 81 -15.52 9.81 6.93
N ASN A 82 -14.68 10.16 5.95
CA ASN A 82 -14.26 9.23 4.91
C ASN A 82 -13.53 8.00 5.48
N THR A 83 -12.65 8.20 6.47
CA THR A 83 -11.92 7.11 7.14
C THR A 83 -12.88 6.22 7.94
N ARG A 84 -13.85 6.82 8.66
CA ARG A 84 -14.87 6.08 9.41
C ARG A 84 -15.72 5.22 8.48
N ARG A 85 -16.23 5.80 7.39
CA ARG A 85 -17.01 5.07 6.38
C ARG A 85 -16.24 3.86 5.87
N PHE A 86 -14.96 4.02 5.55
CA PHE A 86 -14.15 2.91 5.08
C PHE A 86 -13.98 1.80 6.13
N ALA A 87 -13.70 2.17 7.39
CA ALA A 87 -13.61 1.22 8.49
C ALA A 87 -14.94 0.45 8.69
N ASP A 88 -16.08 1.14 8.48
CA ASP A 88 -17.42 0.57 8.54
C ASP A 88 -17.82 -0.19 7.24
N SER A 89 -16.87 -0.45 6.33
CA SER A 89 -17.12 -1.13 5.05
C SER A 89 -18.08 -0.39 4.11
N LEU A 90 -18.20 0.92 4.27
CA LEU A 90 -18.98 1.81 3.40
C LEU A 90 -18.09 2.44 2.30
N PRO A 91 -18.69 2.94 1.21
CA PRO A 91 -17.95 3.65 0.17
C PRO A 91 -17.17 4.85 0.73
N ALA A 92 -15.90 4.92 0.35
CA ALA A 92 -14.94 5.96 0.72
C ALA A 92 -14.00 6.24 -0.46
N ASN A 93 -13.47 7.46 -0.50
CA ASN A 93 -12.58 7.94 -1.54
C ASN A 93 -11.12 7.83 -1.12
N ASN A 94 -10.24 7.56 -2.09
CA ASN A 94 -8.81 7.79 -1.88
C ASN A 94 -8.59 9.27 -1.61
N THR A 95 -7.63 9.59 -0.75
CA THR A 95 -7.33 10.97 -0.36
C THR A 95 -5.92 11.37 -0.74
N LEU A 96 -5.79 12.55 -1.34
CA LEU A 96 -4.51 13.22 -1.54
C LEU A 96 -4.55 14.53 -0.76
N LEU A 97 -3.71 14.69 0.25
CA LEU A 97 -3.55 15.95 0.98
C LEU A 97 -2.34 16.71 0.43
N TRP A 98 -2.50 17.97 0.02
CA TRP A 98 -1.38 18.80 -0.45
C TRP A 98 -1.33 20.16 0.23
N GLY A 99 -0.18 20.80 0.13
CA GLY A 99 0.09 22.08 0.77
C GLY A 99 1.54 22.19 1.20
N ALA A 100 1.91 23.34 1.76
CA ALA A 100 3.28 23.58 2.20
C ALA A 100 3.78 22.54 3.21
N ARG A 101 5.10 22.37 3.29
CA ARG A 101 5.71 21.54 4.34
C ARG A 101 5.35 22.11 5.72
N GLY A 102 5.10 21.23 6.69
CA GLY A 102 4.77 21.64 8.05
C GLY A 102 3.30 21.97 8.31
N THR A 103 2.39 21.80 7.34
CA THR A 103 0.94 22.01 7.53
C THR A 103 0.22 20.84 8.21
N GLY A 104 0.94 19.82 8.67
CA GLY A 104 0.34 18.71 9.43
C GLY A 104 -0.38 17.64 8.61
N LYS A 105 -0.19 17.54 7.29
CA LYS A 105 -0.87 16.56 6.41
C LYS A 105 -0.67 15.10 6.85
N SER A 106 0.58 14.70 7.07
CA SER A 106 0.94 13.35 7.56
C SER A 106 0.37 13.11 8.96
N SER A 107 0.48 14.12 9.82
CA SER A 107 -0.10 14.10 11.16
C SER A 107 -1.62 13.93 11.13
N LEU A 108 -2.33 14.56 10.19
CA LEU A 108 -3.77 14.47 10.06
C LEU A 108 -4.22 13.06 9.69
N VAL A 109 -3.53 12.41 8.74
CA VAL A 109 -3.81 11.00 8.39
C VAL A 109 -3.60 10.08 9.60
N LYS A 110 -2.46 10.22 10.29
CA LYS A 110 -2.13 9.41 11.46
C LYS A 110 -3.11 9.66 12.62
N ALA A 111 -3.57 10.90 12.80
CA ALA A 111 -4.55 11.27 13.81
C ALA A 111 -5.96 10.72 13.48
N ALA A 112 -6.38 10.77 12.22
CA ALA A 112 -7.66 10.21 11.78
C ALA A 112 -7.70 8.69 11.99
N HIS A 113 -6.64 7.97 11.56
CA HIS A 113 -6.51 6.53 11.83
C HIS A 113 -6.58 6.22 13.33
N ALA A 114 -5.80 6.94 14.14
CA ALA A 114 -5.78 6.76 15.58
C ALA A 114 -7.16 6.98 16.22
N LYS A 115 -7.91 7.97 15.74
CA LYS A 115 -9.26 8.25 16.22
C LYS A 115 -10.21 7.09 15.92
N ILE A 116 -10.15 6.52 14.72
CA ILE A 116 -10.98 5.35 14.35
C ILE A 116 -10.62 4.13 15.19
N VAL A 117 -9.34 3.83 15.37
CA VAL A 117 -8.91 2.69 16.20
C VAL A 117 -9.30 2.87 17.67
N ALA A 118 -9.24 4.09 18.20
CA ALA A 118 -9.68 4.37 19.56
C ALA A 118 -11.19 4.19 19.74
N ASP A 119 -11.99 4.52 18.73
CA ASP A 119 -13.44 4.34 18.74
C ASP A 119 -13.83 2.86 18.51
N THR A 120 -13.13 2.16 17.62
CA THR A 120 -13.37 0.75 17.26
C THR A 120 -12.04 -0.01 17.11
N PRO A 121 -11.52 -0.65 18.17
CA PRO A 121 -10.26 -1.40 18.12
C PRO A 121 -10.28 -2.51 17.07
N GLY A 122 -9.18 -2.69 16.34
CA GLY A 122 -9.07 -3.69 15.29
C GLY A 122 -9.75 -3.33 13.96
N ALA A 123 -10.57 -2.27 13.90
CA ALA A 123 -11.35 -1.95 12.69
C ALA A 123 -10.49 -1.54 11.48
N LEU A 124 -9.32 -0.93 11.72
CA LEU A 124 -8.50 -0.34 10.67
C LEU A 124 -7.01 -0.52 10.95
N ALA A 125 -6.28 -1.12 10.01
CA ALA A 125 -4.82 -1.15 10.00
C ALA A 125 -4.28 0.03 9.17
N LEU A 126 -3.22 0.69 9.65
CA LEU A 126 -2.45 1.68 8.89
C LEU A 126 -1.21 1.01 8.32
N VAL A 127 -1.01 1.07 7.01
CA VAL A 127 0.19 0.53 6.37
C VAL A 127 0.92 1.68 5.69
N GLU A 128 2.10 2.04 6.18
CA GLU A 128 2.95 3.04 5.53
C GLU A 128 3.77 2.38 4.41
N ILE A 129 3.78 2.98 3.22
CA ILE A 129 4.65 2.60 2.11
C ILE A 129 5.52 3.80 1.75
N HIS A 130 6.83 3.58 1.71
CA HIS A 130 7.77 4.60 1.25
C HIS A 130 7.63 4.82 -0.26
N ARG A 131 7.91 6.05 -0.71
CA ARG A 131 7.75 6.44 -2.11
C ARG A 131 8.56 5.55 -3.06
N GLU A 132 9.80 5.25 -2.68
CA GLU A 132 10.71 4.35 -3.41
C GLU A 132 10.19 2.92 -3.56
N ASP A 133 9.29 2.49 -2.66
CA ASP A 133 8.74 1.15 -2.64
C ASP A 133 7.41 1.05 -3.41
N ILE A 134 6.85 2.15 -3.92
CA ILE A 134 5.62 2.18 -4.72
C ILE A 134 5.64 1.19 -5.91
N PRO A 135 6.75 0.96 -6.64
CA PRO A 135 6.80 -0.06 -7.67
C PRO A 135 6.47 -1.49 -7.19
N SER A 136 6.59 -1.75 -5.88
CA SER A 136 6.26 -3.04 -5.26
C SER A 136 4.79 -3.15 -4.80
N LEU A 137 3.97 -2.12 -5.00
CA LEU A 137 2.54 -2.09 -4.62
C LEU A 137 1.77 -3.36 -5.02
N PRO A 138 1.90 -3.94 -6.23
CA PRO A 138 1.15 -5.14 -6.59
C PRO A 138 1.39 -6.32 -5.62
N LYS A 139 2.61 -6.45 -5.10
CA LYS A 139 2.95 -7.50 -4.11
C LYS A 139 2.27 -7.22 -2.78
N LEU A 140 2.35 -5.98 -2.30
CA LEU A 140 1.68 -5.57 -1.07
C LEU A 140 0.17 -5.78 -1.15
N LEU A 141 -0.47 -5.36 -2.25
CA LEU A 141 -1.92 -5.55 -2.43
C LEU A 141 -2.33 -7.01 -2.48
N THR A 142 -1.47 -7.91 -3.01
CA THR A 142 -1.72 -9.35 -2.98
C THR A 142 -1.78 -9.87 -1.54
N ILE A 143 -0.87 -9.41 -0.68
CA ILE A 143 -0.85 -9.76 0.75
C ILE A 143 -2.11 -9.20 1.44
N LEU A 144 -2.39 -7.91 1.26
CA LEU A 144 -3.55 -7.26 1.90
C LEU A 144 -4.90 -7.82 1.43
N ARG A 145 -4.99 -8.37 0.21
CA ARG A 145 -6.22 -9.02 -0.28
C ARG A 145 -6.58 -10.28 0.51
N GLY A 146 -5.60 -10.93 1.13
CA GLY A 146 -5.79 -12.14 1.92
C GLY A 146 -6.37 -11.93 3.31
N THR A 147 -6.54 -10.68 3.75
CA THR A 147 -7.13 -10.35 5.06
C THR A 147 -8.55 -9.80 4.94
N GLU A 148 -9.36 -10.01 5.97
CA GLU A 148 -10.68 -9.38 6.11
C GLU A 148 -10.59 -7.97 6.72
N ARG A 149 -9.45 -7.63 7.34
CA ARG A 149 -9.25 -6.33 8.00
C ARG A 149 -9.17 -5.21 6.96
N ARG A 150 -9.76 -4.05 7.28
CA ARG A 150 -9.62 -2.84 6.46
C ARG A 150 -8.22 -2.26 6.64
N CYS A 151 -7.57 -1.92 5.54
CA CYS A 151 -6.21 -1.41 5.51
C CYS A 151 -6.17 -0.02 4.84
N LEU A 152 -5.77 0.99 5.61
CA LEU A 152 -5.44 2.31 5.09
C LEU A 152 -3.97 2.30 4.66
N LEU A 153 -3.74 2.26 3.34
CA LEU A 153 -2.40 2.35 2.76
C LEU A 153 -2.01 3.82 2.63
N PHE A 154 -0.93 4.21 3.31
CA PHE A 154 -0.47 5.58 3.43
C PHE A 154 0.90 5.79 2.78
N CYS A 155 1.01 6.77 1.88
CA CYS A 155 2.27 7.22 1.31
C CYS A 155 2.54 8.68 1.67
N ASP A 156 3.57 8.94 2.46
CA ASP A 156 3.96 10.31 2.79
C ASP A 156 4.84 10.94 1.70
N ASP A 157 4.71 12.26 1.52
CA ASP A 157 5.49 13.08 0.58
C ASP A 157 5.62 12.50 -0.85
N LEU A 158 4.50 12.07 -1.40
CA LEU A 158 4.42 11.63 -2.78
C LEU A 158 4.74 12.80 -3.74
N SER A 159 5.69 12.58 -4.64
CA SER A 159 6.02 13.50 -5.74
C SER A 159 5.66 12.86 -7.07
N PHE A 160 5.11 13.66 -7.98
CA PHE A 160 4.64 13.23 -9.30
C PHE A 160 5.52 13.87 -10.37
N GLU A 161 6.79 13.47 -10.38
CA GLU A 161 7.69 13.76 -11.50
C GLU A 161 7.44 12.71 -12.58
N SER A 162 7.25 13.15 -13.83
CA SER A 162 6.82 12.32 -14.97
C SER A 162 7.83 11.24 -15.39
N SER A 163 9.05 11.27 -14.86
CA SER A 163 10.09 10.26 -15.09
C SER A 163 10.11 9.11 -14.08
N ASP A 164 9.22 9.11 -13.08
CA ASP A 164 9.27 8.16 -11.96
C ASP A 164 8.47 6.87 -12.24
N SER A 165 9.09 5.70 -12.03
CA SER A 165 8.44 4.39 -12.11
C SER A 165 7.32 4.24 -11.07
N SER A 166 7.39 5.01 -9.99
CA SER A 166 6.39 5.09 -8.92
C SER A 166 5.04 5.58 -9.46
N TYR A 167 5.05 6.56 -10.36
CA TYR A 167 3.84 7.15 -10.95
C TYR A 167 3.01 6.13 -11.73
N LYS A 168 3.67 5.39 -12.64
CA LYS A 168 3.00 4.38 -13.48
C LYS A 168 2.40 3.25 -12.65
N SER A 169 3.12 2.82 -11.61
CA SER A 169 2.69 1.76 -10.72
C SER A 169 1.46 2.17 -9.91
N LEU A 170 1.48 3.38 -9.35
CA LEU A 170 0.34 3.93 -8.61
C LEU A 170 -0.89 4.13 -9.51
N LYS A 171 -0.68 4.68 -10.72
CA LYS A 171 -1.76 4.87 -11.70
C LYS A 171 -2.41 3.55 -12.09
N ALA A 172 -1.63 2.52 -12.42
CA ALA A 172 -2.17 1.21 -12.78
C ALA A 172 -3.03 0.58 -11.67
N VAL A 173 -2.64 0.79 -10.41
CA VAL A 173 -3.41 0.34 -9.23
C VAL A 173 -4.72 1.12 -9.08
N LEU A 174 -4.67 2.46 -9.22
CA LEU A 174 -5.83 3.33 -9.03
C LEU A 174 -6.82 3.30 -10.20
N GLU A 175 -6.35 3.03 -11.42
CA GLU A 175 -7.19 2.89 -12.62
C GLU A 175 -7.91 1.53 -12.70
N GLY A 176 -7.55 0.58 -11.83
CA GLY A 176 -8.23 -0.71 -11.77
C GLY A 176 -7.85 -1.63 -12.92
N GLY A 177 -6.55 -1.93 -13.08
CA GLY A 177 -6.11 -3.08 -13.89
C GLY A 177 -6.77 -4.40 -13.46
N ILE A 178 -6.50 -5.51 -14.16
CA ILE A 178 -7.21 -6.81 -13.97
C ILE A 178 -7.32 -7.24 -12.50
N GLU A 179 -6.27 -7.03 -11.70
CA GLU A 179 -6.29 -7.33 -10.26
C GLU A 179 -6.86 -6.19 -9.41
N GLY A 180 -6.65 -4.94 -9.84
CA GLY A 180 -7.15 -3.72 -9.19
C GLY A 180 -6.77 -3.55 -7.71
N ARG A 181 -7.24 -2.46 -7.11
CA ARG A 181 -7.18 -2.26 -5.65
C ARG A 181 -8.22 -3.18 -4.97
N PRO A 182 -7.85 -3.97 -3.94
CA PRO A 182 -8.79 -4.72 -3.13
C PRO A 182 -9.83 -3.82 -2.43
N GLU A 183 -11.04 -4.33 -2.21
CA GLU A 183 -12.11 -3.58 -1.52
C GLU A 183 -11.75 -3.23 -0.07
N ASN A 184 -10.88 -4.02 0.56
CA ASN A 184 -10.40 -3.79 1.92
C ASN A 184 -9.17 -2.89 2.01
N VAL A 185 -8.74 -2.24 0.93
CA VAL A 185 -7.62 -1.29 0.93
C VAL A 185 -8.08 0.10 0.52
N LEU A 186 -7.75 1.15 1.27
CA LEU A 186 -7.98 2.56 0.89
C LEU A 186 -6.66 3.31 0.81
N PHE A 187 -6.46 4.18 -0.19
CA PHE A 187 -5.19 4.83 -0.41
C PHE A 187 -5.20 6.30 0.01
N TYR A 188 -4.35 6.67 0.97
CA TYR A 188 -4.09 8.04 1.42
C TYR A 188 -2.66 8.44 1.04
N ALA A 189 -2.49 9.64 0.51
CA ALA A 189 -1.17 10.20 0.24
C ALA A 189 -1.09 11.66 0.68
N THR A 190 0.13 12.11 1.01
CA THR A 190 0.41 13.54 1.11
C THR A 190 1.34 13.99 -0.01
N SER A 191 1.28 15.27 -0.38
CA SER A 191 2.28 15.88 -1.25
C SER A 191 2.63 17.29 -0.79
N ASN A 192 3.92 17.61 -0.73
CA ASN A 192 4.38 18.98 -0.52
C ASN A 192 4.37 19.81 -1.82
N ARG A 193 4.14 19.17 -2.96
CA ARG A 193 4.19 19.78 -4.28
C ARG A 193 2.78 20.11 -4.76
N ARG A 194 2.44 21.42 -4.75
CA ARG A 194 1.19 21.97 -5.29
C ARG A 194 0.98 21.66 -6.78
N HIS A 195 2.02 21.18 -7.46
CA HIS A 195 2.05 20.81 -8.89
C HIS A 195 1.13 19.64 -9.28
N LEU A 196 0.43 19.02 -8.33
CA LEU A 196 -0.53 17.95 -8.57
C LEU A 196 -1.89 18.43 -9.04
N MET A 197 -2.35 19.56 -8.53
CA MET A 197 -3.66 20.09 -8.86
C MET A 197 -3.55 21.58 -9.08
N ALA A 198 -3.50 21.96 -10.35
CA ALA A 198 -4.03 23.25 -10.72
C ALA A 198 -4.45 23.21 -12.19
N ARG A 199 -5.70 23.60 -12.41
CA ARG A 199 -6.13 24.26 -13.65
C ARG A 199 -5.13 25.37 -14.08
N ASP A 200 -4.28 25.87 -13.17
CA ASP A 200 -3.19 26.83 -13.42
C ASP A 200 -1.95 26.24 -14.14
N MET A 201 -1.75 24.92 -14.18
CA MET A 201 -0.67 24.30 -14.98
C MET A 201 -0.97 24.39 -16.49
N ILE A 202 -2.27 24.40 -16.85
CA ILE A 202 -2.75 24.58 -18.23
C ILE A 202 -2.33 25.94 -18.80
N ASP A 203 -2.32 26.98 -17.96
CA ASP A 203 -1.98 28.35 -18.40
C ASP A 203 -0.47 28.62 -18.37
N ASN A 204 0.30 28.03 -17.45
CA ASN A 204 1.74 28.30 -17.34
C ASN A 204 2.63 27.40 -18.24
N GLU A 205 2.28 26.13 -18.48
CA GLU A 205 3.12 25.23 -19.31
C GLU A 205 2.89 25.39 -20.83
N ARG A 206 1.79 26.04 -21.25
CA ARG A 206 1.57 26.45 -22.66
C ARG A 206 2.65 27.39 -23.18
N SER A 207 3.37 28.07 -22.29
CA SER A 207 4.33 29.11 -22.67
C SER A 207 5.77 28.64 -22.85
N THR A 208 6.16 27.43 -22.42
CA THR A 208 7.61 27.06 -22.39
C THR A 208 8.00 25.62 -22.74
N ALA A 209 7.08 24.72 -23.12
CA ALA A 209 7.43 23.32 -23.43
C ALA A 209 7.12 22.91 -24.88
N ILE A 210 7.97 22.05 -25.46
CA ILE A 210 7.90 21.60 -26.86
C ILE A 210 6.82 20.51 -27.05
N ASN A 211 6.35 19.84 -25.99
CA ASN A 211 5.16 18.96 -25.97
C ASN A 211 4.45 19.00 -24.58
N PRO A 212 3.63 20.02 -24.29
CA PRO A 212 3.03 20.23 -22.96
C PRO A 212 1.80 19.36 -22.65
N SER A 213 1.05 18.92 -23.65
CA SER A 213 -0.31 18.39 -23.45
C SER A 213 -0.36 17.02 -22.78
N GLU A 214 0.49 16.07 -23.19
CA GLU A 214 0.41 14.68 -22.72
C GLU A 214 0.81 14.53 -21.23
N ALA A 215 1.89 15.19 -20.81
CA ALA A 215 2.36 15.11 -19.42
C ALA A 215 1.41 15.79 -18.42
N VAL A 216 0.68 16.82 -18.86
CA VAL A 216 -0.36 17.51 -18.07
C VAL A 216 -1.59 16.62 -17.95
N GLU A 217 -2.09 16.05 -19.06
CA GLU A 217 -3.25 15.16 -19.07
C GLU A 217 -3.04 13.92 -18.19
N GLU A 218 -1.83 13.36 -18.20
CA GLU A 218 -1.51 12.23 -17.32
C GLU A 218 -1.66 12.61 -15.84
N LYS A 219 -1.01 13.70 -15.39
CA LYS A 219 -1.06 14.10 -13.97
C LYS A 219 -2.48 14.39 -13.48
N VAL A 220 -3.29 15.03 -14.33
CA VAL A 220 -4.71 15.28 -14.04
C VAL A 220 -5.47 13.96 -13.90
N SER A 221 -5.27 13.00 -14.80
CA SER A 221 -5.95 11.70 -14.78
C SER A 221 -5.70 10.89 -13.49
N LEU A 222 -4.53 11.05 -12.87
CA LEU A 222 -4.21 10.36 -11.61
C LEU A 222 -4.82 11.11 -10.42
N SER A 223 -4.77 12.44 -10.44
CA SER A 223 -5.36 13.24 -9.37
C SER A 223 -6.88 13.08 -9.28
N ASP A 224 -7.55 12.89 -10.41
CA ASP A 224 -9.00 12.60 -10.45
C ASP A 224 -9.37 11.25 -9.78
N ARG A 225 -8.39 10.38 -9.49
CA ARG A 225 -8.59 9.12 -8.74
C ARG A 225 -8.58 9.31 -7.22
N PHE A 226 -8.23 10.50 -6.75
CA PHE A 226 -8.39 10.92 -5.38
C PHE A 226 -9.69 11.71 -5.29
N GLY A 227 -10.74 11.12 -4.71
CA GLY A 227 -12.06 11.77 -4.64
C GLY A 227 -12.20 12.74 -3.46
N LEU A 228 -11.16 12.89 -2.64
CA LEU A 228 -11.11 13.77 -1.49
C LEU A 228 -9.77 14.48 -1.46
N TRP A 229 -9.82 15.81 -1.42
CA TRP A 229 -8.65 16.66 -1.50
C TRP A 229 -8.89 17.95 -0.70
#